data_AF-A0AAT9LIF4-F1
#
_entry.id   AF-A0AAT9LIF4-F1
#
_cell.length_a   1.000
_cell.length_b   1.000
_cell.length_c   1.000
_cell.angle_alpha   90.00
_cell.angle_beta   90.00
_cell.angle_gamma   90.00
#
_symmetry.space_group_name_H-M   'P 1'
#
loop_
_entity.id
_entity.type
_entity.pdbx_description
1 polymer ?
#
loop_
_entity_poly.entity_id
_entity_poly.type
_entity_poly.pdbx_seq_one_letter_code
_entity_poly.pdbx_strand_id
1 'polypeptide(L)' 'MLGLRALARLFRRRPARPVIPSPRLAEVIPLALAEKAMADGCPTPDQELMLMAAGSPAHLARRHPSLVRPQWRKR' A
#
# COMPACT_ATOMS: atom_id res chain seq x y z
N MET A 1 -42.54 -12.39 -13.71
CA MET A 1 -42.40 -11.20 -12.85
C MET A 1 -41.92 -11.63 -11.47
N LEU A 2 -40.61 -11.55 -11.21
CA LEU A 2 -40.01 -11.93 -9.92
C LEU A 2 -40.24 -10.78 -8.92
N GLY A 3 -41.11 -11.02 -7.94
CA GLY A 3 -41.51 -10.01 -6.96
C GLY A 3 -40.36 -9.57 -6.06
N LEU A 4 -40.40 -8.30 -5.62
CA LEU A 4 -39.44 -7.62 -4.73
C LEU A 4 -39.03 -8.43 -3.48
N ARG A 5 -39.89 -9.35 -3.03
CA ARG A 5 -39.63 -10.28 -1.91
C ARG A 5 -38.57 -11.36 -2.20
N ALA A 6 -38.30 -11.68 -3.47
CA ALA A 6 -37.23 -12.61 -3.87
C ALA A 6 -35.86 -11.91 -3.85
N LEU A 7 -35.83 -10.64 -4.30
CA LEU A 7 -34.63 -9.79 -4.30
C LEU A 7 -34.14 -9.48 -2.88
N ALA A 8 -35.06 -9.23 -1.94
CA ALA A 8 -34.73 -8.97 -0.53
C ALA A 8 -34.06 -10.17 0.18
N ARG A 9 -34.24 -11.41 -0.31
CA ARG A 9 -33.60 -12.61 0.27
C ARG A 9 -32.15 -12.79 -0.20
N LEU A 10 -31.78 -12.30 -1.38
CA LEU A 10 -30.41 -12.29 -1.86
C LEU A 10 -29.52 -11.30 -1.08
N PHE A 11 -30.12 -10.21 -0.59
CA PHE A 11 -29.44 -9.21 0.25
C PHE A 11 -29.59 -9.46 1.75
N ARG A 12 -30.06 -10.65 2.17
CA ARG A 12 -30.15 -11.03 3.58
C ARG A 12 -28.75 -11.24 4.16
N ARG A 13 -28.14 -10.10 4.51
CA ARG A 13 -27.12 -9.88 5.55
C ARG A 13 -26.11 -11.02 5.68
N ARG A 14 -25.05 -10.99 4.84
CA ARG A 14 -23.73 -11.30 5.39
C ARG A 14 -23.46 -10.22 6.44
N PRO A 15 -23.25 -10.55 7.72
CA PRO A 15 -22.67 -9.58 8.64
C PRO A 15 -21.34 -9.15 8.02
N ALA A 16 -21.15 -7.85 7.86
CA ALA A 16 -19.85 -7.28 7.54
C ALA A 16 -18.91 -7.71 8.67
N ARG A 17 -18.23 -8.85 8.50
CA ARG A 17 -17.12 -9.22 9.37
C ARG A 17 -16.15 -8.04 9.30
N PRO A 18 -15.67 -7.52 10.45
CA PRO A 18 -14.57 -6.56 10.41
C PRO A 18 -13.46 -7.23 9.60
N VAL A 19 -13.08 -6.60 8.49
CA VAL A 19 -11.93 -7.03 7.71
C VAL A 19 -10.74 -6.70 8.60
N ILE A 20 -10.38 -7.64 9.48
CA ILE A 20 -9.13 -7.57 10.22
C ILE A 20 -8.05 -7.61 9.14
N PRO A 21 -7.29 -6.52 8.91
CA PRO A 21 -6.23 -6.55 7.93
C PRO A 21 -5.32 -7.70 8.30
N SER A 22 -5.03 -8.57 7.33
CA SER A 22 -4.07 -9.64 7.57
C SER A 22 -2.77 -9.02 8.10
N PRO A 23 -2.02 -9.70 8.98
CA PRO A 23 -0.81 -9.13 9.59
C PRO A 23 0.18 -8.60 8.54
N ARG A 24 0.22 -9.22 7.35
CA ARG A 24 0.99 -8.74 6.20
C ARG A 24 0.52 -7.38 5.67
N LEU A 25 -0.78 -7.10 5.64
CA LEU A 25 -1.29 -5.79 5.23
C LEU A 25 -0.97 -4.70 6.25
N ALA A 26 -0.94 -5.04 7.54
CA ALA A 26 -0.60 -4.09 8.59
C ALA A 26 0.85 -3.59 8.50
N GLU A 27 1.77 -4.40 7.96
CA GLU A 27 3.17 -4.00 7.73
C GLU A 27 3.38 -3.27 6.40
N VAL A 28 2.57 -3.58 5.38
CA VAL A 28 2.67 -2.97 4.04
C VAL A 28 2.12 -1.55 4.01
N ILE A 29 1.06 -1.25 4.77
CA ILE A 29 0.44 0.09 4.78
C ILE A 29 1.41 1.18 5.30
N PRO A 30 2.08 1.02 6.45
CA PRO A 30 3.05 1.99 6.95
C PRO A 30 4.21 2.24 5.99
N LEU A 31 4.73 1.18 5.36
CA LEU A 31 5.82 1.29 4.40
C LEU A 31 5.40 2.10 3.16
N ALA A 32 4.23 1.81 2.60
CA ALA A 32 3.71 2.53 1.44
C ALA A 32 3.45 4.02 1.75
N LEU A 33 2.99 4.34 2.96
CA LEU A 33 2.83 5.73 3.40
C LEU A 33 4.18 6.45 3.54
N ALA A 34 5.19 5.76 4.06
CA ALA A 34 6.55 6.30 4.14
C ALA A 34 7.15 6.52 2.73
N GLU A 35 6.98 5.59 1.80
CA GLU A 35 7.43 5.74 0.41
C GLU A 35 6.75 6.93 -0.28
N LYS A 36 5.45 7.11 -0.05
CA LYS A 36 4.72 8.28 -0.54
C LYS A 36 5.26 9.58 0.04
N ALA A 37 5.42 9.67 1.37
CA ALA A 37 5.97 10.87 2.01
C ALA A 37 7.39 11.19 1.50
N MET A 38 8.17 10.15 1.19
CA MET A 38 9.50 10.31 0.59
C MET A 38 9.44 10.84 -0.85
N ALA A 39 8.47 10.39 -1.65
CA ALA A 39 8.22 10.92 -3.00
C ALA A 39 7.70 12.37 -2.96
N ASP A 40 6.87 12.70 -1.97
CA ASP A 40 6.36 14.06 -1.72
C ASP A 40 7.46 15.00 -1.15
N GLY A 41 8.61 14.45 -0.75
CA GLY A 41 9.77 15.21 -0.28
C GLY A 41 9.73 15.60 1.20
N CYS A 42 8.74 15.12 1.96
CA CYS A 42 8.54 15.43 3.38
C CYS A 42 8.41 14.19 4.29
N PRO A 43 9.31 13.19 4.19
CA PRO A 43 9.28 12.06 5.11
C PRO A 43 9.67 12.49 6.53
N THR A 44 9.04 11.89 7.54
CA THR A 44 9.48 12.05 8.93
C THR A 44 10.73 11.21 9.20
N PRO A 45 11.54 11.54 10.23
CA PRO A 45 12.71 10.72 10.59
C PRO A 45 12.37 9.24 10.82
N ASP A 46 11.24 8.96 11.46
CA ASP A 46 10.78 7.58 11.70
C ASP A 46 10.42 6.86 10.39
N GLN A 47 9.83 7.56 9.43
CA GLN A 47 9.54 7.01 8.10
C GLN A 47 10.84 6.74 7.33
N GLU A 48 11.84 7.62 7.41
CA GLU A 48 13.15 7.37 6.79
C GLU A 48 13.83 6.13 7.40
N LEU A 49 13.80 5.99 8.73
CA LEU A 49 14.35 4.84 9.45
C LEU A 49 13.63 3.54 9.05
N MET A 50 12.30 3.57 8.95
CA MET A 50 11.50 2.44 8.52
C MET A 50 11.86 2.00 7.10
N LEU A 51 11.98 2.95 6.17
CA LEU A 51 12.37 2.67 4.78
C LEU A 51 13.80 2.15 4.68
N MET A 52 14.71 2.66 5.52
CA MET A 52 16.08 2.15 5.62
C MET A 52 16.10 0.69 6.10
N ALA A 53 15.38 0.39 7.18
CA ALA A 53 15.28 -0.97 7.73
C ALA A 53 14.67 -1.96 6.73
N ALA A 54 13.70 -1.50 5.93
CA ALA A 54 13.05 -2.28 4.89
C ALA A 54 13.87 -2.39 3.58
N GLY A 55 14.99 -1.66 3.45
CA GLY A 55 15.76 -1.60 2.21
C GLY A 55 14.95 -1.03 1.03
N SER A 56 14.05 -0.07 1.30
CA SER A 56 13.13 0.45 0.29
C SER A 56 13.88 1.08 -0.91
N PRO A 57 13.43 0.79 -2.15
CA PRO A 57 14.00 1.39 -3.35
C PRO A 57 13.81 2.92 -3.39
N ALA A 58 12.76 3.46 -2.78
CA ALA A 58 12.53 4.90 -2.72
C ALA A 58 13.62 5.62 -1.90
N HIS A 59 13.99 5.04 -0.75
CA HIS A 59 15.07 5.54 0.09
C HIS A 59 16.43 5.44 -0.61
N LEU A 60 16.71 4.30 -1.25
CA LEU A 60 17.93 4.11 -2.03
C LEU A 60 18.01 5.07 -3.22
N ALA A 61 16.91 5.31 -3.93
CA ALA A 61 16.84 6.23 -5.05
C ALA A 61 17.17 7.67 -4.65
N ARG A 62 16.64 8.12 -3.49
CA ARG A 62 16.92 9.46 -2.96
C ARG A 62 18.36 9.62 -2.50
N ARG A 63 18.92 8.62 -1.80
CA ARG A 63 20.28 8.69 -1.24
C ARG A 63 21.37 8.45 -2.29
N HIS A 64 21.07 7.62 -3.28
CA HIS A 64 22.01 7.23 -4.33
C HIS A 64 21.35 7.36 -5.71
N PRO A 65 21.21 8.59 -6.25
CA PRO A 65 20.60 8.82 -7.55
C PRO A 65 21.25 8.01 -8.69
N SER A 66 22.53 7.67 -8.55
CA SER A 66 23.29 6.85 -9.51
C SER A 66 22.86 5.37 -9.56
N LEU A 67 22.21 4.84 -8.52
CA LEU A 67 21.67 3.48 -8.50
C LEU A 67 20.34 3.38 -9.24
N VAL A 68 19.66 4.52 -9.48
CA VAL A 68 18.45 4.61 -10.28
C VAL A 68 18.84 4.60 -11.75
N ARG A 69 19.32 3.46 -12.25
CA ARG A 69 19.41 3.28 -13.70
C ARG A 69 17.99 3.09 -14.22
N PRO A 70 17.46 3.97 -15.11
CA PRO A 70 16.31 3.60 -15.90
C PRO A 70 16.73 2.35 -16.68
N GLN A 71 16.10 1.21 -16.36
CA GLN A 71 16.20 0.05 -17.22
C GLN A 71 15.46 0.47 -18.48
N TRP A 72 16.20 0.96 -19.48
CA TRP A 72 15.67 1.17 -20.81
C TRP A 72 15.18 -0.20 -21.28
N ARG A 73 13.88 -0.47 -21.13
CA ARG A 73 13.24 -1.58 -21.80
C ARG A 73 13.41 -1.29 -23.28
N LYS A 74 14.40 -1.93 -23.90
CA LYS A 74 14.49 -2.02 -25.35
C LYS A 74 13.15 -2.58 -25.81
N ARG A 75 12.38 -1.74 -26.50
CA ARG A 75 11.21 -2.18 -27.29
C ARG A 75 11.71 -3.01 -28.45
#